data_AF-A0A9D9IWH8-F1
#
_entry.id   AF-A0A9D9IWH8-F1
#
_cell.length_a   1.000
_cell.length_b   1.000
_cell.length_c   1.000
_cell.angle_alpha   90.00
_cell.angle_beta   90.00
_cell.angle_gamma   90.00
#
_symmetry.space_group_name_H-M   'P 1'
#
loop_
_entity.id
_entity.type
_entity.pdbx_description
1 polymer ?
#
loop_
_entity_poly.entity_id
_entity_poly.type
_entity_poly.pdbx_seq_one_letter_code
_entity_poly.pdbx_strand_id
1 'polypeptide(L)'
;MNVTKAQYEFALAKIEELLPLVPEDASPDDKDAVELSILSDVVIEYEKEHFPIGKPTVAQLVELALEEKNMTQKQLAEEIGVSPSRISDYVNGRAEPTLKIASSLCKVLDIQPSAMLGL
;
A
#
# COMPACT_ATOMS: atom_id res chain seq x y z
N MET A 1 -17.22 -12.22 11.55
CA MET A 1 -18.49 -12.63 10.88
C MET A 1 -18.05 -13.30 9.58
N ASN A 2 -18.43 -14.53 9.25
CA ASN A 2 -17.89 -15.15 8.01
C ASN A 2 -18.60 -14.55 6.78
N VAL A 3 -18.03 -13.49 6.21
CA VAL A 3 -18.52 -12.86 4.99
C VAL A 3 -18.17 -13.74 3.80
N THR A 4 -19.16 -14.04 2.96
CA THR A 4 -18.95 -14.79 1.72
C THR A 4 -18.55 -13.87 0.57
N LYS A 5 -17.89 -14.41 -0.46
CA LYS A 5 -17.53 -13.65 -1.67
C LYS A 5 -18.74 -12.98 -2.33
N ALA A 6 -19.89 -13.64 -2.36
CA ALA A 6 -21.12 -13.07 -2.92
C ALA A 6 -21.64 -11.87 -2.11
N GLN A 7 -21.54 -11.90 -0.77
CA GLN A 7 -21.90 -10.78 0.08
C GLN A 7 -20.94 -9.60 -0.10
N TYR A 8 -19.63 -9.88 -0.25
CA TYR A 8 -18.61 -8.89 -0.57
C TYR A 8 -18.87 -8.19 -1.91
N GLU A 9 -19.10 -8.96 -2.98
CA GLU A 9 -19.38 -8.40 -4.32
C GLU A 9 -20.68 -7.58 -4.35
N PHE A 10 -21.71 -8.05 -3.65
CA PHE A 10 -22.95 -7.29 -3.47
C PHE A 10 -22.70 -5.97 -2.73
N ALA A 11 -21.94 -6.02 -1.63
CA ALA A 11 -21.64 -4.84 -0.84
C ALA A 11 -20.84 -3.80 -1.63
N LEU A 12 -19.83 -4.22 -2.41
CA LEU A 12 -19.08 -3.34 -3.30
C LEU A 12 -19.98 -2.63 -4.31
N ALA A 13 -20.84 -3.38 -5.02
CA ALA A 13 -21.73 -2.80 -6.01
C ALA A 13 -22.69 -1.77 -5.38
N LYS A 14 -23.19 -2.06 -4.16
CA LYS A 14 -24.05 -1.15 -3.42
C LYS A 14 -23.35 0.09 -2.89
N ILE A 15 -22.11 -0.06 -2.42
CA ILE A 15 -21.28 1.08 -2.03
C ILE A 15 -21.07 2.00 -3.22
N GLU A 16 -20.74 1.48 -4.41
CA GLU A 16 -20.54 2.28 -5.62
C GLU A 16 -21.79 3.07 -6.04
N GLU A 17 -22.98 2.49 -5.82
CA GLU A 17 -24.27 3.18 -6.02
C GLU A 17 -24.55 4.28 -4.98
N LEU A 18 -24.23 4.02 -3.71
CA LEU A 18 -24.55 4.91 -2.58
C LEU A 18 -23.53 6.02 -2.37
N LEU A 19 -22.25 5.79 -2.67
CA LEU A 19 -21.16 6.74 -2.49
C LEU A 19 -21.45 8.15 -3.07
N PRO A 20 -21.98 8.29 -4.31
CA PRO A 20 -22.27 9.61 -4.86
C PRO A 20 -23.53 10.26 -4.28
N LEU A 21 -24.38 9.51 -3.56
CA LEU A 21 -25.64 9.99 -3.01
C LEU A 21 -25.51 10.47 -1.56
N VAL A 22 -24.50 9.98 -0.83
CA VAL A 22 -24.22 10.34 0.56
C VAL A 22 -23.21 11.50 0.60
N PRO A 23 -23.62 12.74 0.93
CA PRO A 23 -22.68 13.85 1.09
C PRO A 23 -21.81 13.65 2.33
N GLU A 24 -20.61 14.25 2.34
CA GLU A 24 -19.66 14.12 3.46
C GLU A 24 -20.18 14.66 4.79
N ASP A 25 -21.12 15.62 4.76
CA ASP A 25 -21.77 16.20 5.93
C ASP A 25 -23.13 15.56 6.25
N ALA A 26 -23.45 14.42 5.62
CA ALA A 26 -24.65 13.66 5.92
C ALA A 26 -24.75 13.32 7.42
N SER A 27 -25.98 13.38 7.93
CA SER A 27 -26.23 12.95 9.30
C SER A 27 -25.86 11.47 9.47
N PRO A 28 -25.24 11.05 10.58
CA PRO A 28 -25.01 9.64 10.86
C PRO A 28 -26.31 8.82 10.98
N ASP A 29 -27.45 9.47 11.19
CA ASP A 29 -28.77 8.83 11.23
C ASP A 29 -29.45 8.79 9.86
N ASP A 30 -28.83 9.37 8.83
CA ASP A 30 -29.31 9.27 7.45
C ASP A 30 -29.27 7.81 7.00
N LYS A 31 -30.34 7.36 6.33
CA LYS A 31 -30.52 5.95 6.00
C LYS A 31 -29.43 5.45 5.05
N ASP A 32 -29.06 6.28 4.08
CA ASP A 32 -28.09 5.91 3.06
C ASP A 32 -26.67 5.92 3.67
N ALA A 33 -26.40 6.84 4.62
CA ALA A 33 -25.15 6.85 5.39
C ALA A 33 -25.01 5.62 6.31
N VAL A 34 -26.09 5.24 7.00
CA VAL A 34 -26.11 4.02 7.85
C VAL A 34 -25.91 2.78 7.00
N GLU A 35 -26.62 2.66 5.88
CA GLU A 35 -26.47 1.53 4.96
C GLU A 35 -25.05 1.44 4.39
N LEU A 36 -24.48 2.57 3.96
CA LEU A 36 -23.11 2.66 3.45
C LEU A 36 -22.09 2.20 4.51
N SER A 37 -22.28 2.58 5.77
CA SER A 37 -21.44 2.13 6.88
C SER A 37 -21.52 0.61 7.08
N ILE A 38 -22.72 0.04 7.09
CA ILE A 38 -22.91 -1.40 7.27
C ILE A 38 -22.26 -2.20 6.12
N LEU A 39 -22.43 -1.74 4.88
CA LEU A 39 -21.84 -2.40 3.71
C LEU A 39 -20.32 -2.29 3.73
N SER A 40 -19.79 -1.15 4.20
CA SER A 40 -18.35 -0.95 4.37
C SER A 40 -17.78 -1.92 5.40
N ASP A 41 -18.47 -2.19 6.51
CA ASP A 41 -18.06 -3.20 7.49
C ASP A 41 -18.00 -4.62 6.88
N VAL A 42 -18.93 -4.96 5.99
CA VAL A 42 -18.94 -6.24 5.26
C VAL A 42 -17.71 -6.35 4.33
N VAL A 43 -17.39 -5.28 3.61
CA VAL A 43 -16.20 -5.23 2.74
C VAL A 43 -14.92 -5.37 3.56
N ILE A 44 -14.78 -4.60 4.63
CA ILE A 44 -13.61 -4.61 5.52
C ILE A 44 -13.36 -6.00 6.09
N GLU A 45 -14.40 -6.67 6.60
CA GLU A 45 -14.24 -8.01 7.20
C GLU A 45 -13.78 -9.04 6.15
N TYR A 46 -14.30 -8.98 4.92
CA TYR A 46 -13.87 -9.87 3.84
C TYR A 46 -12.43 -9.59 3.37
N GLU A 47 -12.08 -8.31 3.14
CA GLU A 47 -10.75 -7.89 2.70
C GLU A 47 -9.68 -8.20 3.74
N LYS A 48 -9.98 -8.05 5.03
CA LYS A 48 -9.05 -8.40 6.11
C LYS A 48 -8.59 -9.85 6.04
N GLU A 49 -9.46 -10.77 5.64
CA GLU A 49 -9.14 -12.19 5.50
C GLU A 49 -8.54 -12.54 4.13
N HIS A 50 -9.04 -11.94 3.04
CA HIS A 50 -8.72 -12.35 1.67
C HIS A 50 -7.71 -11.44 0.96
N PHE A 51 -7.60 -10.18 1.37
CA PHE A 51 -6.73 -9.14 0.82
C PHE A 51 -6.03 -8.34 1.93
N PRO A 52 -5.32 -9.01 2.86
CA PRO A 52 -4.69 -8.32 3.98
C PRO A 52 -3.67 -7.28 3.48
N ILE A 53 -3.81 -6.03 3.95
CA ILE A 53 -2.80 -5.00 3.73
C ILE A 53 -1.56 -5.36 4.57
N GLY A 54 -0.62 -6.05 3.95
CA GLY A 54 0.67 -6.37 4.54
C GLY A 54 1.60 -5.17 4.62
N LYS A 55 2.67 -5.27 5.42
CA LYS A 55 3.76 -4.29 5.36
C LYS A 55 4.34 -4.30 3.93
N PRO A 56 4.63 -3.13 3.33
CA PRO A 56 5.25 -3.09 2.02
C PRO A 56 6.61 -3.80 2.06
N THR A 57 6.94 -4.50 0.99
CA THR A 57 8.26 -5.10 0.84
C THR A 57 9.31 -4.01 0.61
N VAL A 58 10.58 -4.34 0.87
CA VAL A 58 11.71 -3.44 0.54
C VAL A 58 11.70 -3.04 -0.93
N ALA A 59 11.34 -3.97 -1.82
CA ALA A 59 11.21 -3.72 -3.24
C ALA A 59 10.19 -2.62 -3.53
N GLN A 60 8.98 -2.75 -2.99
CA GLN A 60 7.90 -1.77 -3.13
C GLN A 60 8.26 -0.42 -2.52
N LEU A 61 8.93 -0.40 -1.37
CA LEU A 61 9.39 0.85 -0.74
C LEU A 61 10.40 1.59 -1.62
N VAL A 62 11.37 0.86 -2.18
CA VAL A 62 12.40 1.45 -3.03
C VAL A 62 11.79 1.92 -4.36
N GLU A 63 10.90 1.14 -4.96
CA GLU A 63 10.21 1.49 -6.20
C GLU A 63 9.36 2.75 -6.02
N LEU A 64 8.50 2.78 -5.00
CA LEU A 64 7.66 3.93 -4.69
C LEU A 64 8.49 5.19 -4.41
N ALA A 65 9.55 5.08 -3.62
CA ALA A 65 10.39 6.24 -3.30
C ALA A 65 11.18 6.74 -4.52
N LEU A 66 11.53 5.88 -5.48
CA LEU A 66 12.12 6.30 -6.75
C LEU A 66 11.11 7.10 -7.59
N GLU A 67 9.85 6.65 -7.65
CA GLU A 67 8.77 7.34 -8.35
C GLU A 67 8.47 8.71 -7.72
N GLU A 68 8.28 8.76 -6.40
CA GLU A 68 8.02 10.01 -5.65
C GLU A 68 9.13 11.04 -5.85
N LYS A 69 10.39 10.59 -5.93
CA LYS A 69 11.56 11.46 -6.14
C LYS A 69 11.89 11.70 -7.62
N ASN A 70 11.13 11.13 -8.56
CA ASN A 70 11.44 11.16 -9.99
C ASN A 70 12.91 10.75 -10.28
N MET A 71 13.41 9.76 -9.55
CA MET A 71 14.79 9.29 -9.60
C MET A 71 14.87 7.96 -10.35
N THR A 72 15.85 7.82 -11.24
CA THR A 72 16.08 6.55 -11.95
C THR A 72 16.89 5.57 -11.10
N GLN A 73 16.70 4.27 -11.33
CA GLN A 73 17.53 3.22 -10.69
C GLN A 73 19.03 3.41 -10.95
N LYS A 74 19.39 3.98 -12.12
CA LYS A 74 20.79 4.29 -12.46
C LYS A 74 21.36 5.39 -11.58
N GLN A 75 20.61 6.49 -11.39
CA GLN A 75 21.03 7.57 -10.49
C GLN A 75 21.16 7.08 -9.05
N LEU A 76 20.21 6.25 -8.58
CA LEU A 76 20.30 5.64 -7.25
C LEU A 76 21.55 4.76 -7.10
N ALA A 77 21.89 3.99 -8.14
CA ALA A 77 23.08 3.16 -8.14
C ALA A 77 24.37 3.99 -8.02
N GLU A 78 24.42 5.12 -8.73
CA GLU A 78 25.53 6.08 -8.66
C GLU A 78 25.64 6.72 -7.27
N GLU A 79 24.52 7.18 -6.68
CA GLU A 79 24.48 7.79 -5.34
C GLU A 79 24.90 6.82 -4.22
N ILE A 80 24.50 5.54 -4.31
CA ILE A 80 24.82 4.53 -3.30
C ILE A 80 26.20 3.90 -3.54
N GLY A 81 26.75 4.04 -4.75
CA GLY A 81 28.03 3.45 -5.13
C GLY A 81 27.94 1.94 -5.38
N VAL A 82 26.86 1.48 -6.01
CA VAL A 82 26.64 0.06 -6.37
C VAL A 82 26.34 -0.07 -7.87
N SER A 83 26.34 -1.30 -8.39
CA SER A 83 25.99 -1.51 -9.79
C SER A 83 24.48 -1.30 -10.03
N PRO A 84 24.06 -0.79 -11.21
CA PRO A 84 22.64 -0.69 -11.57
C PRO A 84 21.91 -2.03 -11.50
N SER A 85 22.59 -3.13 -11.83
CA SER A 85 22.04 -4.49 -11.68
C SER A 85 21.66 -4.79 -10.23
N ARG A 86 22.45 -4.32 -9.26
CA ARG A 86 22.18 -4.57 -7.84
C ARG A 86 20.98 -3.79 -7.34
N ILE A 87 20.81 -2.55 -7.79
CA ILE A 87 19.57 -1.79 -7.54
C ILE A 87 18.37 -2.48 -8.18
N SER A 88 18.51 -2.95 -9.43
CA SER A 88 17.45 -3.71 -10.11
C SER A 88 17.04 -4.96 -9.32
N ASP A 89 18.00 -5.69 -8.73
CA ASP A 89 17.69 -6.85 -7.90
C ASP A 89 16.87 -6.48 -6.65
N TYR A 90 17.12 -5.31 -6.05
CA TYR A 90 16.34 -4.80 -4.92
C TYR A 90 14.93 -4.39 -5.35
N VAL A 91 14.81 -3.60 -6.43
CA VAL A 91 13.51 -3.11 -6.93
C VAL A 91 12.61 -4.27 -7.39
N ASN A 92 13.18 -5.32 -7.96
CA ASN A 92 12.42 -6.49 -8.39
C ASN A 92 12.26 -7.57 -7.29
N GLY A 93 12.74 -7.32 -6.06
CA GLY A 93 12.66 -8.28 -4.96
C GLY A 93 13.47 -9.57 -5.16
N ARG A 94 14.45 -9.60 -6.08
CA ARG A 94 15.33 -10.76 -6.32
C ARG A 94 16.41 -10.92 -5.25
N ALA A 95 16.76 -9.84 -4.57
CA ALA A 95 17.72 -9.84 -3.48
C ALA A 95 17.31 -8.84 -2.39
N GLU A 96 17.73 -9.08 -1.16
CA GLU A 96 17.63 -8.10 -0.08
C GLU A 96 18.93 -7.28 0.07
N PRO A 97 18.83 -5.98 0.40
CA PRO A 97 19.99 -5.16 0.72
C PRO A 97 20.62 -5.58 2.04
N THR A 98 21.94 -5.49 2.15
CA THR A 98 22.61 -5.60 3.46
C THR A 98 22.26 -4.40 4.33
N LEU A 99 22.42 -4.48 5.66
CA LEU A 99 22.15 -3.34 6.57
C LEU A 99 22.85 -2.05 6.13
N LYS A 100 24.08 -2.15 5.62
CA LYS A 100 24.83 -1.00 5.10
C LYS A 100 24.14 -0.38 3.89
N ILE A 101 23.71 -1.20 2.93
CA ILE A 101 22.99 -0.74 1.72
C ILE A 101 21.62 -0.19 2.11
N ALA A 102 20.89 -0.88 2.98
CA ALA A 102 19.58 -0.43 3.48
C ALA A 102 19.68 0.94 4.14
N SER A 103 20.72 1.19 4.94
CA SER A 103 20.98 2.50 5.53
C SER A 103 21.24 3.58 4.48
N SER A 104 21.98 3.26 3.41
CA SER A 104 22.19 4.19 2.29
C SER A 104 20.91 4.46 1.52
N LEU A 105 20.12 3.43 1.22
CA LEU A 105 18.81 3.54 0.57
C LEU A 105 17.89 4.47 1.39
N CYS A 106 17.81 4.27 2.70
CA CYS A 106 17.02 5.14 3.59
C CYS A 106 17.41 6.61 3.47
N LYS A 107 18.72 6.91 3.44
CA LYS A 107 19.22 8.29 3.34
C LYS A 107 18.95 8.92 1.98
N VAL A 108 19.21 8.18 0.89
CA VAL A 108 19.09 8.73 -0.47
C VAL A 108 17.62 8.85 -0.88
N LEU A 109 16.79 7.87 -0.52
CA LEU A 109 15.38 7.81 -0.90
C LEU A 109 14.45 8.43 0.14
N ASP A 110 14.98 8.93 1.26
CA ASP A 110 14.18 9.49 2.37
C ASP A 110 13.16 8.49 2.97
N ILE A 111 13.56 7.21 3.02
CA ILE A 111 12.76 6.14 3.59
C ILE A 111 13.08 6.02 5.08
N GLN A 112 12.03 6.01 5.91
CA GLN A 112 12.19 5.77 7.35
C GLN A 112 12.80 4.38 7.61
N PRO A 113 13.86 4.25 8.45
CA PRO A 113 14.49 2.96 8.71
C PRO A 113 13.54 1.90 9.27
N SER A 114 12.53 2.28 10.04
CA SER A 114 11.50 1.35 10.55
C SER A 114 10.70 0.69 9.41
N ALA A 115 10.37 1.45 8.36
CA ALA A 115 9.68 0.93 7.19
C ALA A 115 10.55 -0.08 6.42
N MET A 116 11.84 0.25 6.22
CA MET A 116 12.79 -0.60 5.47
C MET A 116 13.18 -1.88 6.22
N LEU A 117 13.32 -1.82 7.54
CA LEU A 117 13.83 -2.93 8.36
C LEU A 117 12.72 -3.77 9.00
N GLY A 118 11.46 -3.39 8.82
CA GLY A 118 10.31 -4.10 9.38
C GLY A 118 10.19 -4.02 10.92
N LEU A 119 10.99 -3.15 11.55
CA LEU A 119 11.07 -2.91 13.00
C LEU A 119 9.91 -2.05 13.50
#